data_AF-A0A2K5IUC7-F1
#
_entry.id   AF-A0A2K5IUC7-F1
#
_cell.length_a   1.000
_cell.length_b   1.000
_cell.length_c   1.000
_cell.angle_alpha   90.00
_cell.angle_beta   90.00
_cell.angle_gamma   90.00
#
_symmetry.space_group_name_H-M   'P 1'
#
loop_
_entity.id
_entity.type
_entity.pdbx_description
1 polymer ?
#
loop_
_entity_poly.entity_id
_entity_poly.type
_entity_poly.pdbx_seq_one_letter_code
_entity_poly.pdbx_strand_id
1 'polypeptide(L)'
;RTSAAMSKPHREAGTAFIQTQQLHHMCCLDIHTPPIMAWNTGIICTNSPASQSVEKLKEMIKSGMKVACLNFSHGTHEYHVETIKNMRIATEIFASDPILYRPIALALDTKGPEIRTGLIKGSSTAEVGLKMGATLKIMLDNAYMKKCDENILWLDYKNICKVTEVDDGLISLQVKQKGADFLVTEVENSGSLGSKKGVNLPGVAVDLPAVSEKDIQDPKFGVEQDVDMVFASFIRKASDVHEVREALGEKGKNIKIISKIETHSEASDGIMVAGGDLGIEIPAEKVFLAQKMMIGWCSRAGKSVINSDVANAVLNAADCIMLSGETAKGDYLEAGRKQHLIAHEAETSFKCCNGAIIVLTKSGRSAHQVARYLPCAPIIAVTWNPQTARQAHLHHGIFPDPVQEARAEDVDLWVNLAINVDKARSFFKKGDVGQIGWRPGSGFTNTMHVVLVW
;
A
#
# COMPACT_ATOMS: atom_id res chain seq x y z
N ARG A 1 -3.52 49.63 39.96
CA ARG A 1 -2.85 49.88 38.65
C ARG A 1 -1.47 49.25 38.77
N THR A 2 -1.08 48.18 38.11
CA THR A 2 -1.57 47.50 36.91
C THR A 2 -1.04 46.07 36.91
N SER A 3 -1.84 45.17 36.31
CA SER A 3 -1.58 43.75 36.09
C SER A 3 -0.41 43.47 35.14
N ALA A 4 0.19 42.31 35.37
CA ALA A 4 0.57 41.31 34.38
C ALA A 4 1.58 41.68 33.28
N ALA A 5 2.80 41.16 33.44
CA ALA A 5 3.63 40.70 32.34
C ALA A 5 4.24 39.32 32.74
N MET A 6 3.40 38.27 32.74
CA MET A 6 3.91 36.91 32.59
C MET A 6 4.22 36.71 31.11
N SER A 7 5.50 36.57 30.78
CA SER A 7 5.98 36.28 29.44
C SER A 7 5.47 34.92 28.94
N LYS A 8 5.08 34.88 27.66
CA LYS A 8 4.67 33.69 26.91
C LYS A 8 5.77 32.59 26.88
N PRO A 9 5.40 31.32 26.66
CA PRO A 9 6.15 30.14 27.11
C PRO A 9 7.21 29.63 26.10
N HIS A 10 8.21 28.93 26.65
CA HIS A 10 9.34 28.17 26.08
C HIS A 10 9.14 27.28 24.83
N ARG A 11 8.05 27.36 24.06
CA ARG A 11 7.81 26.50 22.89
C ARG A 11 8.67 26.84 21.66
N GLU A 12 8.97 28.11 21.41
CA GLU A 12 9.66 28.55 20.18
C GLU A 12 11.14 28.13 20.13
N ALA A 13 11.81 28.07 21.28
CA ALA A 13 13.21 27.65 21.38
C ALA A 13 13.42 26.15 21.06
N GLY A 14 12.44 25.29 21.38
CA GLY A 14 12.48 23.87 21.07
C GLY A 14 12.36 23.60 19.56
N THR A 15 11.49 24.34 18.87
CA THR A 15 11.35 24.25 17.40
C THR A 15 12.61 24.70 16.66
N ALA A 16 13.24 25.80 17.08
CA ALA A 16 14.47 26.28 16.48
C ALA A 16 15.64 25.28 16.69
N PHE A 17 15.74 24.66 17.87
CA PHE A 17 16.76 23.64 18.15
C PHE A 17 16.57 22.37 17.29
N ILE A 18 15.34 21.86 17.18
CA ILE A 18 15.02 20.70 16.33
C ILE A 18 15.31 21.01 14.85
N GLN A 19 14.94 22.21 14.38
CA GLN A 19 15.24 22.66 13.02
C GLN A 19 16.75 22.76 12.76
N THR A 20 17.53 23.21 13.74
CA THR A 20 18.98 23.31 13.63
C THR A 20 19.62 21.92 13.55
N GLN A 21 19.12 20.94 14.31
CA GLN A 21 19.58 19.55 14.23
C GLN A 21 19.21 18.89 12.90
N GLN A 22 17.99 19.14 12.39
CA GLN A 22 17.57 18.63 11.09
C GLN A 22 18.39 19.23 9.94
N LEU A 23 18.63 20.54 9.96
CA LEU A 23 19.48 21.22 8.98
C LEU A 23 20.91 20.69 9.03
N HIS A 24 21.47 20.56 10.23
CA HIS A 24 22.80 19.96 10.40
C HIS A 24 22.85 18.53 9.86
N HIS A 25 21.84 17.71 10.16
CA HIS A 25 21.73 16.36 9.61
C HIS A 25 21.72 16.37 8.06
N MET A 26 20.91 17.23 7.44
CA MET A 26 20.87 17.37 5.98
C MET A 26 22.24 17.78 5.40
N CYS A 27 22.97 18.69 6.06
CA CYS A 27 24.31 19.09 5.65
C CYS A 27 25.37 17.97 5.80
N CYS A 28 25.10 16.96 6.63
CA CYS A 28 25.98 15.82 6.85
C CYS A 28 25.66 14.61 5.96
N LEU A 29 24.65 14.69 5.09
CA LEU A 29 24.38 13.61 4.12
C LEU A 29 25.55 13.50 3.13
N ASP A 30 26.05 12.28 2.95
CA ASP A 30 27.18 11.99 2.07
C ASP A 30 26.79 10.88 1.07
N ILE A 31 26.80 11.24 -0.22
CA ILE A 31 26.47 10.34 -1.33
C ILE A 31 27.47 9.20 -1.53
N HIS A 32 28.61 9.24 -0.84
CA HIS A 32 29.62 8.19 -0.88
C HIS A 32 29.51 7.20 0.30
N THR A 33 28.63 7.47 1.27
CA THR A 33 28.36 6.52 2.36
C THR A 33 27.47 5.38 1.84
N PRO A 34 27.93 4.12 1.87
CA PRO A 34 27.13 3.01 1.38
C PRO A 34 25.97 2.67 2.35
N PRO A 35 24.84 2.19 1.83
CA PRO A 35 23.71 1.76 2.66
C PRO A 35 24.03 0.50 3.48
N ILE A 36 23.34 0.34 4.61
CA ILE A 36 23.36 -0.93 5.38
C ILE A 36 22.75 -2.07 4.55
N MET A 37 23.02 -3.35 4.80
CA MET A 37 22.47 -4.41 3.93
C MET A 37 20.94 -4.60 4.05
N ALA A 38 20.36 -4.28 5.21
CA ALA A 38 18.92 -4.41 5.45
C ALA A 38 18.16 -3.21 4.86
N TRP A 39 17.00 -3.47 4.26
CA TRP A 39 16.04 -2.43 3.88
C TRP A 39 14.68 -2.65 4.56
N ASN A 40 14.27 -1.65 5.32
CA ASN A 40 13.19 -1.74 6.27
C ASN A 40 11.83 -1.57 5.57
N THR A 41 11.72 -0.69 4.58
CA THR A 41 10.47 -0.36 3.88
C THR A 41 9.95 -1.55 3.07
N GLY A 42 8.64 -1.79 3.13
CA GLY A 42 7.98 -2.81 2.31
C GLY A 42 7.77 -2.37 0.86
N ILE A 43 7.92 -3.29 -0.10
CA ILE A 43 7.66 -3.03 -1.51
C ILE A 43 6.46 -3.84 -1.96
N ILE A 44 5.43 -3.14 -2.42
CA ILE A 44 4.18 -3.70 -2.93
C ILE A 44 4.16 -3.54 -4.45
N CYS A 45 4.00 -4.64 -5.18
CA CYS A 45 3.98 -4.62 -6.64
C CYS A 45 2.61 -5.04 -7.16
N THR A 46 2.00 -4.22 -8.00
CA THR A 46 0.77 -4.58 -8.71
C THR A 46 1.09 -5.58 -9.82
N ASN A 47 0.41 -6.73 -9.79
CA ASN A 47 0.54 -7.76 -10.82
C ASN A 47 -0.27 -7.38 -12.07
N SER A 48 0.19 -7.85 -13.22
CA SER A 48 -0.43 -7.61 -14.51
C SER A 48 -0.15 -8.73 -15.51
N PRO A 49 -0.80 -8.72 -16.68
CA PRO A 49 -0.47 -9.66 -17.74
C PRO A 49 1.00 -9.66 -18.14
N ALA A 50 1.71 -8.54 -17.96
CA ALA A 50 3.14 -8.44 -18.27
C ALA A 50 4.04 -9.13 -17.25
N SER A 51 3.57 -9.36 -16.01
CA SER A 51 4.36 -9.88 -14.88
C SER A 51 3.87 -11.23 -14.34
N GLN A 52 2.82 -11.82 -14.92
CA GLN A 52 2.14 -13.01 -14.37
C GLN A 52 2.93 -14.34 -14.49
N SER A 53 3.97 -14.41 -15.33
CA SER A 53 4.73 -15.66 -15.50
C SER A 53 5.60 -15.97 -14.28
N VAL A 54 5.72 -17.26 -13.93
CA VAL A 54 6.49 -17.71 -12.76
C VAL A 54 7.93 -17.21 -12.80
N GLU A 55 8.56 -17.18 -13.98
CA GLU A 55 9.93 -16.69 -14.17
C GLU A 55 10.05 -15.20 -13.83
N LYS A 56 9.11 -14.37 -14.29
CA LYS A 56 9.12 -12.95 -13.96
C LYS A 56 8.88 -12.75 -12.48
N LEU A 57 7.88 -13.43 -11.90
CA LEU A 57 7.58 -13.37 -10.48
C LEU A 57 8.79 -13.72 -9.60
N LYS A 58 9.59 -14.73 -9.97
CA LYS A 58 10.85 -15.02 -9.27
C LYS A 58 11.81 -13.84 -9.28
N GLU A 59 11.98 -13.19 -10.43
CA GLU A 59 12.84 -12.02 -10.55
C GLU A 59 12.26 -10.82 -9.77
N MET A 60 10.93 -10.70 -9.66
CA MET A 60 10.27 -9.72 -8.79
C MET A 60 10.62 -9.94 -7.32
N ILE A 61 10.53 -11.18 -6.84
CA ILE A 61 10.86 -11.57 -5.47
C ILE A 61 12.34 -11.29 -5.15
N LYS A 62 13.26 -11.68 -6.06
CA LYS A 62 14.69 -11.41 -5.93
C LYS A 62 14.99 -9.91 -5.89
N SER A 63 14.24 -9.13 -6.67
CA SER A 63 14.39 -7.66 -6.74
C SER A 63 13.76 -6.93 -5.55
N GLY A 64 13.15 -7.64 -4.59
CA GLY A 64 12.72 -7.05 -3.31
C GLY A 64 11.21 -6.93 -3.11
N MET A 65 10.37 -7.46 -4.01
CA MET A 65 8.91 -7.51 -3.80
C MET A 65 8.58 -8.27 -2.50
N LYS A 66 7.77 -7.66 -1.63
CA LYS A 66 7.30 -8.26 -0.36
C LYS A 66 5.80 -8.58 -0.40
N VAL A 67 5.02 -7.81 -1.17
CA VAL A 67 3.57 -8.00 -1.34
C VAL A 67 3.21 -7.94 -2.82
N ALA A 68 2.39 -8.89 -3.28
CA ALA A 68 1.78 -8.87 -4.60
C ALA A 68 0.34 -8.35 -4.51
N CYS A 69 0.08 -7.23 -5.18
CA CYS A 69 -1.24 -6.62 -5.26
C CYS A 69 -1.99 -7.10 -6.51
N LEU A 70 -3.20 -7.62 -6.31
CA LEU A 70 -4.12 -8.08 -7.35
C LEU A 70 -5.23 -7.03 -7.50
N ASN A 71 -5.25 -6.30 -8.62
CA ASN A 71 -6.23 -5.24 -8.85
C ASN A 71 -7.52 -5.78 -9.48
N PHE A 72 -8.61 -5.82 -8.72
CA PHE A 72 -9.92 -6.38 -9.13
C PHE A 72 -10.79 -5.38 -9.92
N SER A 73 -10.30 -4.17 -10.15
CA SER A 73 -10.85 -3.27 -11.17
C SER A 73 -10.70 -3.88 -12.58
N HIS A 74 -9.77 -4.83 -12.73
CA HIS A 74 -9.47 -5.55 -13.96
C HIS A 74 -9.39 -7.06 -13.73
N GLY A 75 -9.47 -7.84 -14.80
CA GLY A 75 -9.42 -9.30 -14.74
C GLY A 75 -10.73 -9.93 -14.24
N THR A 76 -10.83 -11.25 -14.43
CA THR A 76 -11.88 -12.08 -13.85
C THR A 76 -11.34 -12.86 -12.65
N HIS A 77 -12.21 -13.53 -11.90
CA HIS A 77 -11.76 -14.40 -10.80
C HIS A 77 -10.83 -15.50 -11.31
N GLU A 78 -11.10 -16.10 -12.47
CA GLU A 78 -10.25 -17.15 -13.07
C GLU A 78 -8.84 -16.62 -13.36
N TYR A 79 -8.74 -15.39 -13.90
CA TYR A 79 -7.46 -14.73 -14.14
C TYR A 79 -6.67 -14.53 -12.83
N HIS A 80 -7.35 -14.11 -11.76
CA HIS A 80 -6.72 -13.91 -10.46
C HIS A 80 -6.34 -15.23 -9.77
N VAL A 81 -7.12 -16.31 -9.94
CA VAL A 81 -6.75 -17.66 -9.46
C VAL A 81 -5.42 -18.11 -10.07
N GLU A 82 -5.26 -17.96 -11.39
CA GLU A 82 -4.01 -18.32 -12.07
C GLU A 82 -2.84 -17.45 -11.57
N THR A 83 -3.08 -16.16 -11.38
CA THR A 83 -2.08 -15.23 -10.83
C THR A 83 -1.62 -15.64 -9.43
N ILE A 84 -2.55 -15.98 -8.54
CA ILE A 84 -2.28 -16.44 -7.17
C ILE A 84 -1.49 -17.75 -7.19
N LYS A 85 -1.89 -18.68 -8.05
CA LYS A 85 -1.19 -19.96 -8.24
C LYS A 85 0.26 -19.73 -8.67
N ASN A 86 0.50 -18.89 -9.67
CA ASN A 86 1.84 -18.60 -10.17
C ASN A 86 2.71 -17.91 -9.10
N MET A 87 2.13 -16.99 -8.32
CA MET A 87 2.84 -16.35 -7.21
C MET A 87 3.27 -17.34 -6.13
N ARG A 88 2.38 -18.26 -5.75
CA ARG A 88 2.68 -19.33 -4.80
C ARG A 88 3.81 -20.22 -5.33
N ILE A 89 3.73 -20.66 -6.58
CA ILE A 89 4.79 -21.46 -7.22
C ILE A 89 6.12 -20.68 -7.20
N ALA A 90 6.13 -19.40 -7.58
CA ALA A 90 7.33 -18.59 -7.60
C ALA A 90 7.96 -18.41 -6.20
N THR A 91 7.12 -18.30 -5.16
CA THR A 91 7.55 -18.17 -3.76
C THR A 91 8.14 -19.48 -3.24
N GLU A 92 7.45 -20.61 -3.46
CA GLU A 92 7.84 -21.92 -2.95
C GLU A 92 9.12 -22.47 -3.60
N ILE A 93 9.53 -21.95 -4.76
CA ILE A 93 10.80 -22.33 -5.39
C ILE A 93 12.01 -21.90 -4.54
N PHE A 94 11.84 -20.92 -3.66
CA PHE A 94 12.88 -20.53 -2.70
C PHE A 94 12.77 -21.27 -1.36
N ALA A 95 11.75 -22.11 -1.13
CA ALA A 95 11.47 -22.73 0.17
C ALA A 95 12.55 -23.72 0.61
N SER A 96 13.29 -24.32 -0.33
CA SER A 96 14.39 -25.25 -0.03
C SER A 96 15.61 -24.57 0.60
N ASP A 97 15.71 -23.24 0.50
CA ASP A 97 16.79 -22.47 1.09
C ASP A 97 16.19 -21.43 2.05
N PRO A 98 16.16 -21.70 3.37
CA PRO A 98 15.63 -20.77 4.37
C PRO A 98 16.29 -19.39 4.34
N ILE A 99 17.55 -19.30 3.88
CA ILE A 99 18.28 -18.03 3.78
C ILE A 99 17.67 -17.18 2.67
N LEU A 100 17.37 -17.79 1.52
CA LEU A 100 16.78 -17.13 0.35
C LEU A 100 15.25 -17.05 0.40
N TYR A 101 14.59 -17.90 1.19
CA TYR A 101 13.14 -17.90 1.31
C TYR A 101 12.64 -16.57 1.87
N ARG A 102 11.70 -15.97 1.16
CA ARG A 102 11.00 -14.76 1.57
C ARG A 102 9.51 -15.03 1.46
N PRO A 103 8.75 -14.94 2.56
CA PRO A 103 7.29 -14.92 2.48
C PRO A 103 6.84 -13.83 1.50
N ILE A 104 5.86 -14.11 0.66
CA ILE A 104 5.23 -13.09 -0.18
C ILE A 104 3.77 -13.00 0.19
N ALA A 105 3.32 -11.79 0.55
CA ALA A 105 1.92 -11.57 0.89
C ALA A 105 1.08 -11.34 -0.36
N LEU A 106 -0.18 -11.75 -0.30
CA LEU A 106 -1.18 -11.49 -1.34
C LEU A 106 -2.16 -10.42 -0.86
N ALA A 107 -2.26 -9.32 -1.61
CA ALA A 107 -3.22 -8.26 -1.38
C ALA A 107 -4.28 -8.25 -2.48
N LEU A 108 -5.56 -8.28 -2.07
CA LEU A 108 -6.69 -8.07 -2.97
C LEU A 108 -7.07 -6.58 -2.95
N ASP A 109 -6.89 -5.88 -4.07
CA ASP A 109 -7.33 -4.49 -4.23
C ASP A 109 -8.70 -4.45 -4.88
N THR A 110 -9.71 -4.08 -4.08
CA THR A 110 -11.11 -4.04 -4.48
C THR A 110 -11.35 -3.00 -5.57
N LYS A 111 -12.33 -3.27 -6.44
CA LYS A 111 -12.78 -2.27 -7.41
C LYS A 111 -13.40 -1.07 -6.68
N GLY A 112 -14.30 -1.31 -5.74
CA GLY A 112 -15.05 -0.26 -5.06
C GLY A 112 -16.04 0.45 -6.00
N PRO A 113 -16.66 1.54 -5.51
CA PRO A 113 -17.66 2.34 -6.23
C PRO A 113 -17.07 3.24 -7.33
N GLU A 114 -16.27 2.68 -8.22
CA GLU A 114 -15.74 3.40 -9.38
C GLU A 114 -16.81 3.63 -10.43
N ILE A 115 -16.78 4.83 -11.02
CA ILE A 115 -17.51 5.15 -12.24
C ILE A 115 -16.58 4.86 -13.43
N ARG A 116 -17.08 4.14 -14.44
CA ARG A 116 -16.31 3.75 -15.62
C ARG A 116 -17.02 4.12 -16.92
N THR A 117 -16.22 4.47 -17.91
CA THR A 117 -16.68 4.67 -19.29
C THR A 117 -16.98 3.36 -20.01
N GLY A 118 -17.71 3.44 -21.12
CA GLY A 118 -18.00 2.31 -22.01
C GLY A 118 -16.81 1.86 -22.85
N LEU A 119 -17.09 1.01 -23.83
CA LEU A 119 -16.11 0.61 -24.86
C LEU A 119 -16.16 1.59 -26.03
N ILE A 120 -14.97 2.00 -26.49
CA ILE A 120 -14.79 2.74 -27.73
C ILE A 120 -15.22 1.86 -28.90
N LYS A 121 -15.90 2.47 -29.88
CA LYS A 121 -16.39 1.80 -31.08
C LYS A 121 -15.22 1.16 -31.85
N GLY A 122 -15.42 -0.07 -32.33
CA GLY A 122 -14.45 -0.82 -33.12
C GLY A 122 -13.64 -1.82 -32.30
N SER A 123 -12.81 -1.37 -31.36
CA SER A 123 -11.95 -2.25 -30.54
C SER A 123 -11.89 -1.79 -29.08
N SER A 124 -11.71 -2.75 -28.16
CA SER A 124 -11.44 -2.46 -26.74
C SER A 124 -10.12 -1.71 -26.50
N THR A 125 -9.19 -1.77 -27.46
CA THR A 125 -7.91 -1.04 -27.44
C THR A 125 -7.92 0.25 -28.26
N ALA A 126 -9.03 0.56 -28.94
CA ALA A 126 -9.15 1.81 -29.67
C ALA A 126 -9.22 3.00 -28.69
N GLU A 127 -8.69 4.14 -29.14
CA GLU A 127 -8.79 5.41 -28.45
C GLU A 127 -9.35 6.47 -29.40
N VAL A 128 -10.08 7.44 -28.84
CA VAL A 128 -10.62 8.59 -29.58
C VAL A 128 -9.98 9.88 -29.08
N GLY A 129 -9.63 10.77 -30.01
CA GLY A 129 -9.07 12.07 -29.66
C GLY A 129 -10.17 13.08 -29.37
N LEU A 130 -10.24 13.56 -28.13
CA LEU A 130 -11.11 14.66 -27.73
C LEU A 130 -10.35 15.99 -27.87
N LYS A 131 -11.00 16.99 -28.48
CA LYS A 131 -10.45 18.32 -28.70
C LYS A 131 -11.09 19.32 -27.77
N MET A 132 -10.29 20.24 -27.23
CA MET A 132 -10.78 21.36 -26.43
C MET A 132 -11.86 22.16 -27.19
N GLY A 133 -12.92 22.54 -26.48
CA GLY A 133 -14.11 23.20 -27.01
C GLY A 133 -15.09 22.29 -27.75
N ALA A 134 -14.76 21.01 -27.98
CA ALA A 134 -15.69 20.08 -28.60
C ALA A 134 -16.83 19.73 -27.64
N THR A 135 -18.01 19.49 -28.21
CA THR A 135 -19.16 19.00 -27.46
C THR A 135 -19.12 17.48 -27.37
N LEU A 136 -19.27 16.93 -26.16
CA LEU A 136 -19.37 15.50 -25.89
C LEU A 136 -20.68 15.22 -25.15
N LYS A 137 -21.43 14.20 -25.58
CA LYS A 137 -22.68 13.82 -24.93
C LYS A 137 -22.49 12.58 -24.07
N ILE A 138 -22.72 12.71 -22.77
CA ILE A 138 -22.74 11.59 -21.83
C ILE A 138 -24.13 10.96 -21.84
N MET A 139 -24.21 9.67 -22.09
CA MET A 139 -25.45 8.88 -22.19
C MET A 139 -25.45 7.77 -21.14
N LEU A 140 -26.62 7.52 -20.52
CA LEU A 140 -26.78 6.44 -19.54
C LEU A 140 -27.43 5.18 -20.11
N ASP A 141 -28.01 5.26 -21.32
CA ASP A 141 -28.62 4.12 -22.00
C ASP A 141 -27.55 3.08 -22.40
N ASN A 142 -27.73 1.85 -21.92
CA ASN A 142 -26.85 0.71 -22.19
C ASN A 142 -26.72 0.38 -23.68
N ALA A 143 -27.62 0.87 -24.55
CA ALA A 143 -27.47 0.79 -26.01
C ALA A 143 -26.17 1.43 -26.54
N TYR A 144 -25.59 2.38 -25.77
CA TYR A 144 -24.34 3.08 -26.11
C TYR A 144 -23.10 2.53 -25.38
N MET A 145 -23.27 1.54 -24.49
CA MET A 145 -22.18 0.97 -23.68
C MET A 145 -20.99 0.48 -24.51
N LYS A 146 -21.22 0.04 -25.76
CA LYS A 146 -20.17 -0.42 -26.69
C LYS A 146 -20.00 0.46 -27.94
N LYS A 147 -20.50 1.69 -27.88
CA LYS A 147 -20.56 2.63 -29.01
C LYS A 147 -20.00 4.00 -28.62
N CYS A 148 -19.06 4.05 -27.69
CA CYS A 148 -18.44 5.32 -27.30
C CYS A 148 -17.52 5.81 -28.43
N ASP A 149 -17.50 7.11 -28.66
CA ASP A 149 -16.67 7.79 -29.65
C ASP A 149 -16.43 9.25 -29.23
N GLU A 150 -15.92 10.09 -30.13
CA GLU A 150 -15.64 11.50 -29.85
C GLU A 150 -16.89 12.37 -29.61
N ASN A 151 -18.10 11.86 -29.91
CA ASN A 151 -19.35 12.59 -29.77
C ASN A 151 -20.24 12.03 -28.64
N ILE A 152 -20.16 10.72 -28.38
CA ILE A 152 -20.99 10.04 -27.38
C ILE A 152 -20.12 9.23 -26.41
N LEU A 153 -20.35 9.43 -25.12
CA LEU A 153 -19.72 8.68 -24.04
C LEU A 153 -20.77 8.01 -23.17
N TRP A 154 -20.64 6.71 -22.92
CA TRP A 154 -21.49 6.01 -21.94
C TRP A 154 -20.80 5.89 -20.59
N LEU A 155 -21.58 6.00 -19.50
CA LEU A 155 -21.14 5.78 -18.12
C LEU A 155 -22.03 4.76 -17.38
N ASP A 156 -21.42 4.05 -16.43
CA ASP A 156 -22.12 3.06 -15.59
C ASP A 156 -22.85 3.67 -14.37
N TYR A 157 -22.62 4.94 -14.04
CA TYR A 157 -23.27 5.63 -12.92
C TYR A 157 -24.62 6.26 -13.31
N LYS A 158 -25.71 5.57 -12.98
CA LYS A 158 -27.07 5.95 -13.40
C LYS A 158 -27.60 7.22 -12.73
N ASN A 159 -27.07 7.59 -11.57
CA ASN A 159 -27.56 8.76 -10.84
C ASN A 159 -26.79 10.05 -11.16
N ILE A 160 -25.83 10.00 -12.10
CA ILE A 160 -24.94 11.13 -12.41
C ILE A 160 -25.70 12.43 -12.69
N CYS A 161 -26.78 12.38 -13.48
CA CYS A 161 -27.54 13.57 -13.88
C CYS A 161 -28.19 14.32 -12.70
N LYS A 162 -28.38 13.65 -11.55
CA LYS A 162 -28.94 14.27 -10.35
C LYS A 162 -27.88 14.92 -9.47
N VAL A 163 -26.64 14.43 -9.53
CA VAL A 163 -25.59 14.81 -8.58
C VAL A 163 -24.51 15.70 -9.17
N THR A 164 -24.30 15.72 -10.49
CA THR A 164 -23.21 16.51 -11.08
C THR A 164 -23.52 17.99 -11.14
N GLU A 165 -22.89 18.74 -10.25
CA GLU A 165 -22.22 19.98 -10.63
C GLU A 165 -20.71 19.61 -10.68
N VAL A 166 -19.80 20.38 -11.27
CA VAL A 166 -18.33 20.16 -11.18
C VAL A 166 -17.68 19.26 -12.26
N ASP A 167 -16.35 19.30 -12.23
CA ASP A 167 -15.33 19.64 -13.21
C ASP A 167 -13.99 19.02 -12.73
N ASP A 168 -13.06 18.86 -13.68
CA ASP A 168 -11.63 18.51 -13.58
C ASP A 168 -11.15 17.04 -13.49
N GLY A 169 -10.20 16.72 -14.39
CA GLY A 169 -9.51 15.43 -14.57
C GLY A 169 -8.53 15.49 -15.77
N LEU A 170 -7.83 14.40 -16.13
CA LEU A 170 -6.92 14.41 -17.31
C LEU A 170 -7.63 14.82 -18.62
N ILE A 171 -8.91 14.48 -18.72
CA ILE A 171 -9.86 15.06 -19.66
C ILE A 171 -10.97 15.66 -18.80
N SER A 172 -10.95 16.99 -18.67
CA SER A 172 -11.96 17.74 -17.93
C SER A 172 -13.16 18.02 -18.85
N LEU A 173 -14.36 17.73 -18.34
CA LEU A 173 -15.61 17.92 -19.07
C LEU A 173 -16.52 18.85 -18.26
N GLN A 174 -16.83 20.01 -18.82
CA GLN A 174 -17.75 20.94 -18.19
C GLN A 174 -19.18 20.66 -18.64
N VAL A 175 -20.08 20.37 -17.70
CA VAL A 175 -21.51 20.16 -17.98
C VAL A 175 -22.17 21.47 -18.42
N LYS A 176 -22.67 21.51 -19.65
CA LYS A 176 -23.40 22.66 -20.23
C LYS A 176 -24.91 22.49 -20.18
N GLN A 177 -25.39 21.26 -20.32
CA GLN A 177 -26.82 20.95 -20.30
C GLN A 177 -27.08 19.62 -19.59
N LYS A 178 -28.12 19.59 -18.76
CA LYS A 178 -28.65 18.37 -18.14
C LYS A 178 -29.95 17.95 -18.83
N GLY A 179 -30.01 16.71 -19.26
CA GLY A 179 -31.22 16.02 -19.67
C GLY A 179 -31.76 15.12 -18.56
N ALA A 180 -32.77 14.31 -18.87
CA ALA A 180 -33.32 13.33 -17.93
C ALA A 180 -32.35 12.16 -17.68
N ASP A 181 -31.65 11.71 -18.72
CA ASP A 181 -30.78 10.53 -18.76
C ASP A 181 -29.48 10.78 -19.56
N PHE A 182 -29.15 12.05 -19.80
CA PHE A 182 -27.93 12.45 -20.50
C PHE A 182 -27.38 13.79 -19.99
N LEU A 183 -26.09 14.02 -20.25
CA LEU A 183 -25.43 15.32 -20.07
C LEU A 183 -24.83 15.75 -21.41
N VAL A 184 -24.87 17.04 -21.70
CA VAL A 184 -24.07 17.65 -22.77
C VAL A 184 -22.93 18.40 -22.10
N THR A 185 -21.71 18.06 -22.48
CA THR A 185 -20.49 18.63 -21.90
C THR A 185 -19.65 19.30 -22.98
N GLU A 186 -18.83 20.25 -22.56
CA GLU A 186 -17.74 20.81 -23.36
C GLU A 186 -16.42 20.25 -22.84
N VAL A 187 -15.55 19.83 -23.76
CA VAL A 187 -14.21 19.34 -23.43
C VAL A 187 -13.31 20.54 -23.09
N GLU A 188 -12.79 20.62 -21.88
CA GLU A 188 -11.90 21.72 -21.49
C GLU A 188 -10.43 21.43 -21.82
N ASN A 189 -10.04 20.16 -21.83
CA ASN A 189 -8.66 19.73 -22.11
C ASN A 189 -8.62 18.68 -23.23
N SER A 190 -7.75 18.88 -24.23
CA SER A 190 -7.59 17.90 -25.31
C SER A 190 -6.88 16.65 -24.80
N GLY A 191 -7.30 15.46 -25.24
CA GLY A 191 -6.70 14.20 -24.78
C GLY A 191 -7.18 12.98 -25.55
N SER A 192 -6.50 11.85 -25.34
CA SER A 192 -6.89 10.55 -25.90
C SER A 192 -7.74 9.78 -24.90
N LEU A 193 -8.98 9.43 -25.27
CA LEU A 193 -9.90 8.66 -24.45
C LEU A 193 -9.95 7.21 -24.92
N GLY A 194 -9.57 6.29 -24.03
CA GLY A 194 -9.70 4.85 -24.25
C GLY A 194 -10.95 4.22 -23.62
N SER A 195 -11.07 2.91 -23.75
CA SER A 195 -12.19 2.14 -23.15
C SER A 195 -12.05 1.96 -21.63
N LYS A 196 -13.20 1.92 -20.91
CA LYS A 196 -13.29 1.61 -19.46
C LYS A 196 -12.38 2.47 -18.56
N LYS A 197 -12.26 3.75 -18.89
CA LYS A 197 -11.50 4.72 -18.08
C LYS A 197 -12.31 5.09 -16.84
N GLY A 198 -11.62 5.37 -15.74
CA GLY A 198 -12.23 5.88 -14.51
C GLY A 198 -12.77 7.29 -14.71
N VAL A 199 -13.86 7.61 -14.03
CA VAL A 199 -14.45 8.96 -13.98
C VAL A 199 -14.56 9.37 -12.53
N ASN A 200 -14.04 10.54 -12.22
CA ASN A 200 -14.15 11.18 -10.92
C ASN A 200 -15.11 12.35 -11.02
N LEU A 201 -15.75 12.70 -9.90
CA LEU A 201 -16.69 13.81 -9.81
C LEU A 201 -16.32 14.66 -8.59
N PRO A 202 -15.25 15.47 -8.67
CA PRO A 202 -14.73 16.21 -7.53
C PRO A 202 -15.80 17.10 -6.90
N GLY A 203 -15.90 17.10 -5.58
CA GLY A 203 -16.88 17.93 -4.85
C GLY A 203 -18.34 17.46 -4.96
N VAL A 204 -18.62 16.37 -5.66
CA VAL A 204 -19.96 15.77 -5.76
C VAL A 204 -20.15 14.67 -4.73
N ALA A 205 -21.26 14.73 -3.99
CA ALA A 205 -21.68 13.63 -3.14
C ALA A 205 -22.17 12.45 -4.00
N VAL A 206 -21.25 11.56 -4.38
CA VAL A 206 -21.56 10.32 -5.11
C VAL A 206 -22.27 9.34 -4.17
N ASP A 207 -23.49 8.92 -4.52
CA ASP A 207 -24.34 8.07 -3.67
C ASP A 207 -24.19 6.57 -3.93
N LEU A 208 -23.08 6.17 -4.54
CA LEU A 208 -22.71 4.77 -4.67
C LEU A 208 -22.40 4.16 -3.29
N PRO A 209 -22.86 2.93 -3.02
CA PRO A 209 -22.51 2.24 -1.79
C PRO A 209 -21.00 2.01 -1.73
N ALA A 210 -20.39 2.17 -0.55
CA ALA A 210 -18.96 1.91 -0.37
C ALA A 210 -18.58 0.46 -0.68
N VAL A 211 -19.52 -0.47 -0.48
CA VAL A 211 -19.39 -1.88 -0.83
C VAL A 211 -20.55 -2.25 -1.77
N SER A 212 -20.26 -2.41 -3.06
CA SER A 212 -21.25 -2.94 -4.02
C SER A 212 -21.47 -4.44 -3.82
N GLU A 213 -22.52 -5.02 -4.42
CA GLU A 213 -22.71 -6.48 -4.41
C GLU A 213 -21.48 -7.23 -4.94
N LYS A 214 -20.78 -6.65 -5.91
CA LYS A 214 -19.52 -7.21 -6.43
C LYS A 214 -18.40 -7.11 -5.38
N ASP A 215 -18.31 -5.99 -4.66
CA ASP A 215 -17.33 -5.81 -3.59
C ASP A 215 -17.64 -6.66 -2.34
N ILE A 216 -18.79 -7.34 -2.27
CA ILE A 216 -19.05 -8.40 -1.28
C ILE A 216 -18.52 -9.76 -1.78
N GLN A 217 -18.56 -10.01 -3.09
CA GLN A 217 -18.07 -11.26 -3.69
C GLN A 217 -16.54 -11.32 -3.74
N ASP A 218 -15.87 -10.20 -4.01
CA ASP A 218 -14.42 -10.17 -4.12
C ASP A 218 -13.70 -10.53 -2.79
N PRO A 219 -14.10 -10.01 -1.61
CA PRO A 219 -13.58 -10.45 -0.32
C PRO A 219 -13.85 -11.93 -0.03
N LYS A 220 -15.04 -12.45 -0.39
CA LYS A 220 -15.36 -13.89 -0.24
C LYS A 220 -14.43 -14.74 -1.10
N PHE A 221 -14.21 -14.36 -2.35
CA PHE A 221 -13.21 -14.96 -3.22
C PHE A 221 -11.82 -14.88 -2.59
N GLY A 222 -11.43 -13.73 -2.04
CA GLY A 222 -10.16 -13.55 -1.34
C GLY A 222 -9.99 -14.52 -0.17
N VAL A 223 -11.05 -14.76 0.62
CA VAL A 223 -11.06 -15.75 1.70
C VAL A 223 -10.87 -17.17 1.16
N GLU A 224 -11.56 -17.54 0.08
CA GLU A 224 -11.40 -18.84 -0.57
C GLU A 224 -9.99 -19.05 -1.12
N GLN A 225 -9.36 -17.98 -1.60
CA GLN A 225 -8.00 -18.00 -2.11
C GLN A 225 -6.92 -17.81 -1.04
N ASP A 226 -7.27 -17.66 0.25
CA ASP A 226 -6.34 -17.41 1.36
C ASP A 226 -5.41 -16.20 1.08
N VAL A 227 -6.00 -15.04 0.75
CA VAL A 227 -5.26 -13.77 0.68
C VAL A 227 -4.93 -13.24 2.07
N ASP A 228 -3.90 -12.41 2.16
CA ASP A 228 -3.39 -11.93 3.46
C ASP A 228 -4.01 -10.59 3.87
N MET A 229 -4.40 -9.77 2.89
CA MET A 229 -4.96 -8.45 3.12
C MET A 229 -5.89 -8.00 1.98
N VAL A 230 -6.79 -7.08 2.29
CA VAL A 230 -7.68 -6.40 1.36
C VAL A 230 -7.36 -4.92 1.36
N PHE A 231 -7.12 -4.35 0.19
CA PHE A 231 -7.08 -2.91 -0.04
C PHE A 231 -8.48 -2.46 -0.45
N ALA A 232 -9.18 -1.85 0.50
CA ALA A 232 -10.57 -1.44 0.33
C ALA A 232 -10.62 -0.03 -0.28
N SER A 233 -11.10 0.06 -1.52
CA SER A 233 -11.18 1.29 -2.30
C SER A 233 -12.33 2.19 -1.85
N PHE A 234 -12.13 3.51 -1.89
CA PHE A 234 -13.15 4.54 -1.58
C PHE A 234 -13.83 4.40 -0.22
N ILE A 235 -13.08 4.02 0.82
CA ILE A 235 -13.60 4.00 2.19
C ILE A 235 -13.79 5.44 2.67
N ARG A 236 -15.00 5.79 3.14
CA ARG A 236 -15.36 7.15 3.57
C ARG A 236 -15.63 7.24 5.07
N LYS A 237 -16.10 6.14 5.66
CA LYS A 237 -16.49 6.08 7.08
C LYS A 237 -16.16 4.71 7.68
N ALA A 238 -16.12 4.67 9.02
CA ALA A 238 -15.83 3.44 9.76
C ALA A 238 -16.80 2.29 9.45
N SER A 239 -18.08 2.58 9.17
CA SER A 239 -19.07 1.55 8.82
C SER A 239 -18.69 0.80 7.54
N ASP A 240 -18.07 1.46 6.56
CA ASP A 240 -17.64 0.82 5.31
C ASP A 240 -16.58 -0.25 5.60
N VAL A 241 -15.67 0.03 6.55
CA VAL A 241 -14.66 -0.94 7.01
C VAL A 241 -15.32 -2.13 7.69
N HIS A 242 -16.38 -1.88 8.48
CA HIS A 242 -17.15 -2.94 9.13
C HIS A 242 -17.89 -3.81 8.12
N GLU A 243 -18.45 -3.23 7.06
CA GLU A 243 -19.09 -3.97 5.96
C GLU A 243 -18.10 -4.88 5.25
N VAL A 244 -16.88 -4.41 4.95
CA VAL A 244 -15.81 -5.26 4.39
C VAL A 244 -15.43 -6.37 5.36
N ARG A 245 -15.31 -6.07 6.66
CA ARG A 245 -15.00 -7.08 7.70
C ARG A 245 -16.09 -8.14 7.80
N GLU A 246 -17.36 -7.76 7.70
CA GLU A 246 -18.49 -8.67 7.71
C GLU A 246 -18.51 -9.55 6.45
N ALA A 247 -18.22 -8.98 5.28
CA ALA A 247 -18.12 -9.72 4.02
C ALA A 247 -17.02 -10.81 4.05
N LEU A 248 -15.92 -10.58 4.75
CA LEU A 248 -14.85 -11.57 4.99
C LEU A 248 -15.29 -12.71 5.94
N GLY A 249 -16.27 -12.46 6.81
CA GLY A 249 -16.81 -13.42 7.76
C GLY A 249 -15.77 -14.01 8.73
N GLU A 250 -16.17 -15.07 9.43
CA GLU A 250 -15.33 -15.70 10.47
C GLU A 250 -14.05 -16.32 9.91
N LYS A 251 -14.09 -16.88 8.69
CA LYS A 251 -12.92 -17.45 8.02
C LYS A 251 -11.89 -16.38 7.66
N GLY A 252 -12.33 -15.18 7.29
CA GLY A 252 -11.47 -14.05 6.91
C GLY A 252 -11.12 -13.10 8.06
N LYS A 253 -11.45 -13.42 9.31
CA LYS A 253 -11.28 -12.49 10.46
C LYS A 253 -9.84 -11.99 10.68
N ASN A 254 -8.85 -12.76 10.22
CA ASN A 254 -7.43 -12.42 10.35
C ASN A 254 -6.87 -11.67 9.13
N ILE A 255 -7.61 -11.58 8.03
CA ILE A 255 -7.22 -10.83 6.84
C ILE A 255 -7.19 -9.35 7.20
N LYS A 256 -6.10 -8.65 6.86
CA LYS A 256 -5.96 -7.22 7.17
C LYS A 256 -6.79 -6.37 6.23
N ILE A 257 -7.48 -5.35 6.76
CA ILE A 257 -8.19 -4.37 5.94
C ILE A 257 -7.38 -3.08 5.93
N ILE A 258 -6.82 -2.77 4.76
CA ILE A 258 -6.15 -1.51 4.51
C ILE A 258 -7.12 -0.60 3.76
N SER A 259 -7.51 0.49 4.39
CA SER A 259 -8.45 1.41 3.77
C SER A 259 -7.70 2.39 2.88
N LYS A 260 -8.08 2.46 1.59
CA LYS A 260 -7.64 3.48 0.66
C LYS A 260 -8.50 4.71 0.93
N ILE A 261 -7.96 5.62 1.72
CA ILE A 261 -8.72 6.73 2.31
C ILE A 261 -8.14 8.08 1.94
N GLU A 262 -9.02 9.06 2.03
CA GLU A 262 -8.74 10.49 2.07
C GLU A 262 -8.83 11.07 3.51
N THR A 263 -9.39 10.33 4.47
CA THR A 263 -9.61 10.77 5.86
C THR A 263 -9.42 9.66 6.90
N HIS A 264 -9.01 10.02 8.12
CA HIS A 264 -8.67 9.07 9.19
C HIS A 264 -9.80 8.10 9.57
N SER A 265 -9.47 6.81 9.72
CA SER A 265 -10.38 5.82 10.30
C SER A 265 -9.66 4.94 11.34
N GLU A 266 -10.18 4.91 12.56
CA GLU A 266 -9.69 4.01 13.62
C GLU A 266 -10.13 2.56 13.40
N ALA A 267 -11.08 2.28 12.50
CA ALA A 267 -11.59 0.93 12.25
C ALA A 267 -10.65 0.06 11.41
N SER A 268 -9.74 0.65 10.63
CA SER A 268 -8.87 -0.05 9.68
C SER A 268 -7.63 -0.67 10.36
N ASP A 269 -7.09 -1.74 9.80
CA ASP A 269 -5.80 -2.31 10.25
C ASP A 269 -4.62 -1.42 9.80
N GLY A 270 -4.79 -0.74 8.67
CA GLY A 270 -3.83 0.21 8.12
C GLY A 270 -4.47 1.10 7.05
N ILE A 271 -3.67 2.00 6.50
CA ILE A 271 -4.10 3.02 5.54
C ILE A 271 -3.26 2.92 4.27
N MET A 272 -3.88 3.18 3.12
CA MET A 272 -3.17 3.45 1.86
C MET A 272 -3.51 4.85 1.38
N VAL A 273 -2.48 5.66 1.13
CA VAL A 273 -2.64 6.97 0.51
C VAL A 273 -2.65 6.80 -1.00
N ALA A 274 -3.85 6.72 -1.58
CA ALA A 274 -4.05 6.55 -3.02
C ALA A 274 -3.90 7.88 -3.77
N GLY A 275 -2.65 8.32 -3.96
CA GLY A 275 -2.34 9.65 -4.53
C GLY A 275 -2.94 9.93 -5.92
N GLY A 276 -3.21 8.89 -6.72
CA GLY A 276 -3.86 9.01 -8.02
C GLY A 276 -5.27 9.56 -7.93
N ASP A 277 -6.19 8.84 -7.27
CA ASP A 277 -7.57 9.29 -7.08
C ASP A 277 -7.64 10.53 -6.20
N LEU A 278 -6.82 10.58 -5.14
CA LEU A 278 -6.79 11.73 -4.23
C LEU A 278 -6.39 13.03 -4.93
N GLY A 279 -5.45 12.99 -5.89
CA GLY A 279 -5.04 14.17 -6.65
C GLY A 279 -6.06 14.66 -7.68
N ILE A 280 -7.15 13.90 -7.89
CA ILE A 280 -8.29 14.32 -8.69
C ILE A 280 -9.40 14.88 -7.77
N GLU A 281 -9.63 14.24 -6.62
CA GLU A 281 -10.67 14.67 -5.66
C GLU A 281 -10.31 15.97 -4.89
N ILE A 282 -9.03 16.18 -4.59
CA ILE A 282 -8.52 17.43 -4.01
C ILE A 282 -7.50 18.08 -4.95
N PRO A 283 -7.28 19.40 -4.86
CA PRO A 283 -6.25 20.06 -5.65
C PRO A 283 -4.91 19.35 -5.52
N ALA A 284 -4.27 19.03 -6.64
CA ALA A 284 -3.07 18.19 -6.70
C ALA A 284 -1.93 18.74 -5.82
N GLU A 285 -1.82 20.07 -5.72
CA GLU A 285 -0.86 20.76 -4.87
C GLU A 285 -1.13 20.58 -3.36
N LYS A 286 -2.28 20.02 -2.95
CA LYS A 286 -2.59 19.71 -1.54
C LYS A 286 -2.37 18.23 -1.20
N VAL A 287 -2.16 17.35 -2.18
CA VAL A 287 -1.97 15.91 -1.96
C VAL A 287 -0.82 15.62 -1.00
N PHE A 288 0.29 16.37 -1.12
CA PHE A 288 1.45 16.19 -0.24
C PHE A 288 1.13 16.48 1.24
N LEU A 289 0.23 17.44 1.51
CA LEU A 289 -0.22 17.74 2.87
C LEU A 289 -1.01 16.56 3.44
N ALA A 290 -1.92 16.00 2.62
CA ALA A 290 -2.74 14.86 2.98
C ALA A 290 -1.86 13.61 3.24
N GLN A 291 -0.88 13.34 2.38
CA GLN A 291 0.10 12.26 2.55
C GLN A 291 0.85 12.37 3.88
N LYS A 292 1.49 13.51 4.17
CA LYS A 292 2.25 13.72 5.41
C LYS A 292 1.37 13.59 6.65
N MET A 293 0.16 14.16 6.59
CA MET A 293 -0.80 14.09 7.68
C MET A 293 -1.23 12.64 7.97
N MET A 294 -1.57 11.86 6.93
CA MET A 294 -2.03 10.47 7.10
C MET A 294 -0.91 9.56 7.60
N ILE A 295 0.31 9.72 7.07
CA ILE A 295 1.48 8.98 7.56
C ILE A 295 1.71 9.28 9.04
N GLY A 296 1.76 10.56 9.42
CA GLY A 296 1.96 10.95 10.82
C GLY A 296 0.89 10.41 11.77
N TRP A 297 -0.38 10.36 11.35
CA TRP A 297 -1.45 9.75 12.13
C TRP A 297 -1.28 8.23 12.28
N CYS A 298 -0.89 7.53 11.21
CA CYS A 298 -0.67 6.09 11.23
C CYS A 298 0.51 5.70 12.11
N SER A 299 1.66 6.38 11.97
CA SER A 299 2.83 6.17 12.83
C SER A 299 2.47 6.43 14.30
N ARG A 300 1.72 7.50 14.59
CA ARG A 300 1.24 7.79 15.95
C ARG A 300 0.34 6.69 16.49
N ALA A 301 -0.54 6.12 15.66
CA ALA A 301 -1.44 5.04 16.03
C ALA A 301 -0.75 3.65 16.08
N GLY A 302 0.43 3.50 15.49
CA GLY A 302 1.10 2.21 15.31
C GLY A 302 0.41 1.32 14.28
N LYS A 303 -0.22 1.92 13.27
CA LYS A 303 -0.86 1.22 12.15
C LYS A 303 -0.02 1.42 10.89
N SER A 304 -0.06 0.43 10.00
CA SER A 304 0.69 0.49 8.75
C SER A 304 0.16 1.56 7.82
N VAL A 305 1.04 2.25 7.10
CA VAL A 305 0.68 3.18 6.03
C VAL A 305 1.45 2.89 4.73
N ILE A 306 0.71 2.83 3.63
CA ILE A 306 1.23 2.61 2.28
C ILE A 306 1.16 3.92 1.50
N ASN A 307 2.22 4.26 0.75
CA ASN A 307 2.24 5.41 -0.15
C ASN A 307 2.79 5.01 -1.53
N SER A 308 2.41 5.73 -2.59
CA SER A 308 2.85 5.44 -3.96
C SER A 308 4.08 6.26 -4.41
N ASP A 309 4.38 7.39 -3.77
CA ASP A 309 5.64 8.13 -3.99
C ASP A 309 6.78 7.42 -3.25
N VAL A 310 8.02 7.48 -3.76
CA VAL A 310 9.13 6.63 -3.30
C VAL A 310 9.98 7.34 -2.26
N ALA A 311 10.83 8.29 -2.68
CA ALA A 311 11.86 8.86 -1.81
C ALA A 311 11.26 9.65 -0.65
N ASN A 312 10.31 10.55 -0.95
CA ASN A 312 9.68 11.36 0.08
C ASN A 312 8.79 10.53 1.00
N ALA A 313 8.21 9.43 0.53
CA ALA A 313 7.41 8.57 1.39
C ALA A 313 8.27 7.86 2.44
N VAL A 314 9.43 7.35 2.04
CA VAL A 314 10.37 6.70 2.97
C VAL A 314 10.87 7.69 4.01
N LEU A 315 11.25 8.90 3.59
CA LEU A 315 11.66 9.97 4.53
C LEU A 315 10.53 10.43 5.45
N ASN A 316 9.28 10.33 5.01
CA ASN A 316 8.11 10.58 5.86
C ASN A 316 7.77 9.40 6.78
N ALA A 317 8.54 8.31 6.75
CA ALA A 317 8.32 7.06 7.49
C ALA A 317 7.04 6.29 7.08
N ALA A 318 6.75 6.23 5.78
CA ALA A 318 5.79 5.26 5.26
C ALA A 318 6.30 3.83 5.46
N ASP A 319 5.44 2.90 5.87
CA ASP A 319 5.83 1.50 6.10
C ASP A 319 6.08 0.76 4.79
N CYS A 320 5.31 1.10 3.76
CA CYS A 320 5.39 0.49 2.45
C CYS A 320 5.30 1.52 1.34
N ILE A 321 5.99 1.21 0.24
CA ILE A 321 5.81 1.87 -1.05
C ILE A 321 5.13 0.93 -2.05
N MET A 322 4.30 1.49 -2.92
CA MET A 322 3.53 0.71 -3.90
C MET A 322 3.79 1.14 -5.35
N LEU A 323 4.04 0.15 -6.19
CA LEU A 323 4.09 0.26 -7.65
C LEU A 323 2.75 -0.13 -8.27
N SER A 324 2.27 0.68 -9.20
CA SER A 324 1.01 0.47 -9.91
C SER A 324 1.23 0.25 -11.39
N GLY A 325 1.13 1.30 -12.21
CA GLY A 325 1.27 1.21 -13.66
C GLY A 325 2.68 0.82 -14.11
N GLU A 326 3.68 1.16 -13.32
CA GLU A 326 5.10 0.93 -13.57
C GLU A 326 5.42 -0.56 -13.63
N THR A 327 4.83 -1.36 -12.74
CA THR A 327 4.94 -2.83 -12.75
C THR A 327 3.88 -3.47 -13.63
N ALA A 328 2.73 -2.80 -13.79
CA ALA A 328 1.62 -3.37 -14.51
C ALA A 328 1.76 -3.30 -16.04
N LYS A 329 2.40 -2.26 -16.58
CA LYS A 329 2.51 -2.03 -18.03
C LYS A 329 3.93 -1.77 -18.53
N GLY A 330 4.88 -1.50 -17.63
CA GLY A 330 6.27 -1.20 -17.97
C GLY A 330 7.23 -2.39 -17.86
N ASP A 331 8.50 -2.17 -18.22
CA ASP A 331 9.60 -3.11 -17.98
C ASP A 331 9.93 -3.17 -16.48
N TYR A 332 9.23 -4.09 -15.80
CA TYR A 332 9.24 -4.28 -14.35
C TYR A 332 10.63 -4.22 -13.70
N LEU A 333 11.62 -4.88 -14.30
CA LEU A 333 12.91 -5.13 -13.66
C LEU A 333 13.65 -3.83 -13.33
N GLU A 334 13.48 -2.80 -14.14
CA GLU A 334 14.15 -1.53 -13.92
C GLU A 334 13.41 -0.69 -12.87
N ALA A 335 12.07 -0.62 -12.94
CA ALA A 335 11.27 0.17 -12.01
C ALA A 335 11.35 -0.38 -10.58
N GLY A 336 11.16 -1.69 -10.39
CA GLY A 336 11.22 -2.32 -9.07
C GLY A 336 12.59 -2.21 -8.43
N ARG A 337 13.66 -2.43 -9.20
CA ARG A 337 15.05 -2.28 -8.71
C ARG A 337 15.36 -0.83 -8.35
N LYS A 338 14.96 0.14 -9.18
CA LYS A 338 15.17 1.57 -8.88
C LYS A 338 14.48 1.97 -7.59
N GLN A 339 13.23 1.55 -7.37
CA GLN A 339 12.53 1.86 -6.12
C GLN A 339 13.18 1.22 -4.90
N HIS A 340 13.60 -0.03 -5.03
CA HIS A 340 14.37 -0.71 -3.99
C HIS A 340 15.62 0.09 -3.62
N LEU A 341 16.42 0.50 -4.61
CA LEU A 341 17.61 1.31 -4.39
C LEU A 341 17.30 2.68 -3.77
N ILE A 342 16.26 3.37 -4.24
CA ILE A 342 15.86 4.68 -3.70
C ILE A 342 15.42 4.56 -2.23
N ALA A 343 14.60 3.55 -1.90
CA ALA A 343 14.15 3.33 -0.53
C ALA A 343 15.35 3.01 0.39
N HIS A 344 16.26 2.20 -0.11
CA HIS A 344 17.45 1.78 0.61
C HIS A 344 18.41 2.94 0.91
N GLU A 345 18.63 3.81 -0.06
CA GLU A 345 19.41 5.04 0.11
C GLU A 345 18.72 6.03 1.05
N ALA A 346 17.39 6.19 0.93
CA ALA A 346 16.61 7.06 1.82
C ALA A 346 16.69 6.61 3.28
N GLU A 347 16.70 5.30 3.55
CA GLU A 347 16.86 4.76 4.91
C GLU A 347 18.26 4.99 5.48
N THR A 348 19.28 5.06 4.64
CA THR A 348 20.69 5.30 5.04
C THR A 348 20.91 6.71 5.57
N SER A 349 20.00 7.63 5.25
CA SER A 349 19.97 8.94 5.92
C SER A 349 19.77 8.81 7.44
N PHE A 350 19.17 7.73 7.95
CA PHE A 350 19.03 7.50 9.38
C PHE A 350 20.26 6.79 9.96
N LYS A 351 21.01 7.47 10.83
CA LYS A 351 22.21 6.90 11.46
C LYS A 351 21.85 5.75 12.41
N CYS A 352 22.31 4.53 12.11
CA CYS A 352 22.12 3.35 12.96
C CYS A 352 23.40 3.01 13.75
N CYS A 353 23.24 2.64 15.03
CA CYS A 353 24.27 1.92 15.79
C CYS A 353 23.93 0.41 15.72
N ASN A 354 24.87 -0.40 15.23
CA ASN A 354 24.58 -1.76 14.74
C ASN A 354 24.08 -2.74 15.81
N GLY A 355 23.03 -3.48 15.40
CA GLY A 355 22.33 -4.58 16.04
C GLY A 355 21.03 -4.88 15.28
N ALA A 356 20.36 -6.00 15.56
CA ALA A 356 18.98 -6.26 15.12
C ALA A 356 18.12 -6.67 16.31
N ILE A 357 16.81 -6.52 16.16
CA ILE A 357 15.85 -6.83 17.22
C ILE A 357 15.15 -8.13 16.83
N ILE A 358 15.41 -9.21 17.56
CA ILE A 358 14.77 -10.50 17.31
C ILE A 358 13.50 -10.59 18.16
N VAL A 359 12.37 -10.74 17.50
CA VAL A 359 11.04 -10.78 18.13
C VAL A 359 10.35 -12.08 17.80
N LEU A 360 10.12 -12.90 18.83
CA LEU A 360 9.28 -14.09 18.72
C LEU A 360 7.82 -13.69 18.77
N THR A 361 7.04 -14.06 17.75
CA THR A 361 5.66 -13.59 17.64
C THR A 361 4.75 -14.61 16.96
N LYS A 362 3.59 -14.87 17.56
CA LYS A 362 2.55 -15.74 16.97
C LYS A 362 1.59 -14.98 16.05
N SER A 363 1.22 -13.76 16.43
CA SER A 363 0.21 -12.93 15.76
C SER A 363 0.76 -11.67 15.10
N GLY A 364 2.08 -11.43 15.18
CA GLY A 364 2.75 -10.23 14.66
C GLY A 364 2.77 -9.07 15.65
N ARG A 365 1.79 -8.97 16.56
CA ARG A 365 1.57 -7.81 17.43
C ARG A 365 2.81 -7.29 18.16
N SER A 366 3.63 -8.15 18.74
CA SER A 366 4.85 -7.73 19.46
C SER A 366 5.86 -7.08 18.52
N ALA A 367 6.04 -7.62 17.30
CA ALA A 367 6.92 -7.03 16.30
C ALA A 367 6.36 -5.70 15.78
N HIS A 368 5.03 -5.59 15.61
CA HIS A 368 4.38 -4.33 15.21
C HIS A 368 4.56 -3.23 16.27
N GLN A 369 4.54 -3.59 17.56
CA GLN A 369 4.80 -2.65 18.65
C GLN A 369 6.24 -2.12 18.63
N VAL A 370 7.22 -2.96 18.28
CA VAL A 370 8.61 -2.51 18.08
C VAL A 370 8.70 -1.60 16.85
N ALA A 371 8.13 -2.02 15.72
CA ALA A 371 8.14 -1.25 14.46
C ALA A 371 7.55 0.15 14.60
N ARG A 372 6.52 0.33 15.46
CA ARG A 372 5.92 1.63 15.78
C ARG A 372 6.94 2.69 16.23
N TYR A 373 8.04 2.28 16.87
CA TYR A 373 9.08 3.20 17.36
C TYR A 373 10.15 3.50 16.30
N LEU A 374 10.00 2.99 15.07
CA LEU A 374 10.87 3.23 13.93
C LEU A 374 12.36 3.02 14.25
N PRO A 375 12.75 1.85 14.80
CA PRO A 375 14.16 1.56 15.01
C PRO A 375 14.89 1.53 13.66
N CYS A 376 16.10 2.08 13.60
CA CYS A 376 16.93 1.96 12.41
C CYS A 376 17.40 0.50 12.20
N ALA A 377 17.53 -0.25 13.30
CA ALA A 377 17.86 -1.66 13.31
C ALA A 377 16.72 -2.52 12.72
N PRO A 378 17.03 -3.54 11.91
CA PRO A 378 16.01 -4.45 11.40
C PRO A 378 15.36 -5.27 12.53
N ILE A 379 14.08 -5.58 12.37
CA ILE A 379 13.27 -6.36 13.32
C ILE A 379 13.04 -7.74 12.72
N ILE A 380 13.69 -8.76 13.27
CA ILE A 380 13.55 -10.13 12.81
C ILE A 380 12.36 -10.76 13.52
N ALA A 381 11.25 -10.93 12.81
CA ALA A 381 10.01 -11.47 13.35
C ALA A 381 9.93 -12.97 13.14
N VAL A 382 10.40 -13.72 14.13
CA VAL A 382 10.38 -15.18 14.12
C VAL A 382 8.97 -15.67 14.45
N THR A 383 8.37 -16.41 13.52
CA THR A 383 6.98 -16.86 13.64
C THR A 383 6.77 -18.24 13.04
N TRP A 384 5.85 -19.01 13.60
CA TRP A 384 5.39 -20.30 13.07
C TRP A 384 4.02 -20.19 12.40
N ASN A 385 3.50 -18.97 12.22
CA ASN A 385 2.26 -18.72 11.50
C ASN A 385 2.59 -18.13 10.11
N PRO A 386 2.41 -18.89 9.01
CA PRO A 386 2.72 -18.42 7.67
C PRO A 386 1.98 -17.14 7.26
N GLN A 387 0.71 -16.99 7.66
CA GLN A 387 -0.06 -15.78 7.37
C GLN A 387 0.50 -14.57 8.13
N THR A 388 0.93 -14.75 9.37
CA THR A 388 1.60 -13.68 10.14
C THR A 388 2.92 -13.27 9.49
N ALA A 389 3.71 -14.24 9.02
CA ALA A 389 4.95 -13.97 8.30
C ALA A 389 4.70 -13.12 7.05
N ARG A 390 3.67 -13.44 6.26
CA ARG A 390 3.27 -12.67 5.08
C ARG A 390 2.76 -11.27 5.46
N GLN A 391 1.86 -11.16 6.43
CA GLN A 391 1.27 -9.89 6.85
C GLN A 391 2.26 -8.92 7.50
N ALA A 392 3.35 -9.42 8.11
CA ALA A 392 4.37 -8.61 8.76
C ALA A 392 5.04 -7.59 7.81
N HIS A 393 5.04 -7.87 6.51
CA HIS A 393 5.59 -6.98 5.48
C HIS A 393 4.89 -5.61 5.38
N LEU A 394 3.71 -5.46 5.98
CA LEU A 394 3.01 -4.17 6.06
C LEU A 394 3.67 -3.16 7.00
N HIS A 395 4.60 -3.60 7.85
CA HIS A 395 5.21 -2.76 8.88
C HIS A 395 6.69 -2.51 8.60
N HIS A 396 7.09 -1.25 8.76
CA HIS A 396 8.44 -0.79 8.53
C HIS A 396 9.45 -1.57 9.40
N GLY A 397 10.50 -2.10 8.78
CA GLY A 397 11.64 -2.71 9.48
C GLY A 397 11.42 -4.16 9.86
N ILE A 398 10.23 -4.73 9.65
CA ILE A 398 10.00 -6.13 9.97
C ILE A 398 10.46 -7.04 8.83
N PHE A 399 11.36 -7.96 9.16
CA PHE A 399 11.81 -9.06 8.33
C PHE A 399 11.23 -10.36 8.91
N PRO A 400 10.20 -10.94 8.29
CA PRO A 400 9.60 -12.17 8.79
C PRO A 400 10.53 -13.36 8.55
N ASP A 401 10.69 -14.17 9.60
CA ASP A 401 11.42 -15.44 9.56
C ASP A 401 10.49 -16.60 9.95
N PRO A 402 9.91 -17.30 8.96
CA PRO A 402 8.97 -18.38 9.19
C PRO A 402 9.68 -19.68 9.56
N VAL A 403 9.40 -20.21 10.75
CA VAL A 403 9.98 -21.47 11.21
C VAL A 403 9.09 -22.65 10.81
N GLN A 404 9.62 -23.57 10.00
CA GLN A 404 8.86 -24.72 9.47
C GLN A 404 8.86 -25.95 10.39
N GLU A 405 9.91 -26.18 11.19
CA GLU A 405 10.17 -27.53 11.75
C GLU A 405 10.06 -27.69 13.27
N ALA A 406 9.89 -26.65 14.05
CA ALA A 406 10.07 -26.81 15.50
C ALA A 406 8.74 -26.99 16.27
N ARG A 407 8.62 -28.14 16.94
CA ARG A 407 7.66 -28.36 18.03
C ARG A 407 7.82 -27.24 19.06
N ALA A 408 6.69 -26.73 19.56
CA ALA A 408 6.51 -25.45 20.22
C ALA A 408 7.22 -25.21 21.57
N GLU A 409 8.26 -25.99 21.91
CA GLU A 409 8.82 -26.03 23.27
C GLU A 409 10.25 -25.51 23.40
N ASP A 410 11.03 -25.39 22.32
CA ASP A 410 12.43 -24.94 22.37
C ASP A 410 12.62 -23.56 21.72
N VAL A 411 12.63 -22.53 22.56
CA VAL A 411 12.82 -21.13 22.16
C VAL A 411 14.25 -20.81 21.81
N ASP A 412 15.21 -21.47 22.46
CA ASP A 412 16.62 -21.28 22.16
C ASP A 412 16.91 -21.79 20.74
N LEU A 413 16.27 -22.88 20.32
CA LEU A 413 16.34 -23.37 18.94
C LEU A 413 15.85 -22.32 17.92
N TRP A 414 14.70 -21.69 18.17
CA TRP A 414 14.15 -20.65 17.28
C TRP A 414 15.04 -19.42 17.18
N VAL A 415 15.57 -18.97 18.32
CA VAL A 415 16.50 -17.83 18.38
C VAL A 415 17.78 -18.16 17.63
N ASN A 416 18.34 -19.35 17.82
CA ASN A 416 19.55 -19.77 17.13
C ASN A 416 19.35 -19.92 15.62
N LEU A 417 18.19 -20.42 15.19
CA LEU A 417 17.84 -20.49 13.76
C LEU A 417 17.82 -19.07 13.15
N ALA A 418 17.15 -18.13 13.79
CA ALA A 418 17.08 -16.74 13.34
C ALA A 418 18.47 -16.11 13.27
N ILE A 419 19.28 -16.26 14.32
CA ILE A 419 20.68 -15.78 14.35
C ILE A 419 21.48 -16.35 13.17
N ASN A 420 21.30 -17.62 12.82
CA ASN A 420 22.02 -18.26 11.71
C ASN A 420 21.56 -17.75 10.34
N VAL A 421 20.24 -17.62 10.13
CA VAL A 421 19.67 -17.05 8.90
C VAL A 421 20.13 -15.61 8.71
N ASP A 422 20.15 -14.82 9.78
CA ASP A 422 20.48 -13.41 9.73
C ASP A 422 21.99 -13.16 9.58
N LYS A 423 22.84 -14.02 10.17
CA LYS A 423 24.27 -14.06 9.86
C LYS A 423 24.49 -14.33 8.36
N ALA A 424 23.75 -15.29 7.79
CA ALA A 424 23.86 -15.61 6.37
C ALA A 424 23.34 -14.47 5.47
N ARG A 425 22.33 -13.71 5.92
CA ARG A 425 21.85 -12.49 5.26
C ARG A 425 22.75 -11.26 5.48
N SER A 426 23.82 -11.41 6.26
CA SER A 426 24.75 -10.32 6.63
C SER A 426 24.06 -9.15 7.36
N PHE A 427 23.00 -9.43 8.12
CA PHE A 427 22.34 -8.44 8.98
C PHE A 427 23.13 -8.18 10.27
N PHE A 428 23.98 -9.12 10.68
CA PHE A 428 24.87 -9.01 11.83
C PHE A 428 26.33 -9.29 11.45
N LYS A 429 27.25 -8.69 12.19
CA LYS A 429 28.65 -9.10 12.29
C LYS A 429 28.90 -9.74 13.66
N LYS A 430 29.92 -10.59 13.73
CA LYS A 430 30.39 -11.15 15.00
C LYS A 430 30.76 -10.01 15.96
N GLY A 431 30.17 -10.00 17.15
CA GLY A 431 30.33 -8.96 18.17
C GLY A 431 29.18 -7.95 18.25
N ASP A 432 28.19 -8.01 17.35
CA ASP A 432 27.02 -7.13 17.41
C ASP A 432 26.09 -7.50 18.57
N VAL A 433 25.33 -6.51 19.05
CA VAL A 433 24.39 -6.66 20.16
C VAL A 433 22.97 -6.86 19.62
N GLY A 434 22.33 -7.97 19.96
CA GLY A 434 20.93 -8.26 19.63
C GLY A 434 20.01 -8.16 20.84
N GLN A 435 18.75 -7.78 20.62
CA GLN A 435 17.72 -7.72 21.66
C GLN A 435 16.67 -8.82 21.44
N ILE A 436 16.40 -9.65 22.47
CA ILE A 436 15.48 -10.81 22.40
C ILE A 436 14.38 -10.66 23.45
N GLY A 437 13.11 -10.92 23.14
CA GLY A 437 12.06 -10.93 24.15
C GLY A 437 11.11 -12.12 24.10
N TRP A 438 10.92 -12.83 25.23
CA TRP A 438 10.03 -14.01 25.28
C TRP A 438 9.51 -14.46 26.67
N ARG A 439 8.31 -15.09 26.66
CA ARG A 439 7.74 -16.03 27.65
C ARG A 439 6.68 -16.93 26.93
N PRO A 440 6.40 -18.19 27.33
CA PRO A 440 5.41 -19.02 26.64
C PRO A 440 3.97 -18.50 26.83
N GLY A 441 3.15 -18.62 25.79
CA GLY A 441 1.74 -18.18 25.76
C GLY A 441 1.49 -16.99 24.81
N SER A 442 0.28 -16.90 24.22
CA SER A 442 -0.07 -15.78 23.35
C SER A 442 -0.38 -14.51 24.15
N GLY A 443 0.25 -13.39 23.80
CA GLY A 443 -0.09 -12.06 24.34
C GLY A 443 0.70 -11.59 25.56
N PHE A 444 1.79 -12.28 25.93
CA PHE A 444 2.56 -12.00 27.15
C PHE A 444 4.06 -11.71 26.91
N THR A 445 4.44 -11.07 25.80
CA THR A 445 5.84 -10.64 25.62
C THR A 445 6.20 -9.60 26.68
N ASN A 446 7.00 -9.98 27.68
CA ASN A 446 7.35 -9.11 28.81
C ASN A 446 8.83 -9.19 29.24
N THR A 447 9.65 -9.96 28.52
CA THR A 447 11.08 -10.13 28.80
C THR A 447 11.89 -9.47 27.71
N MET A 448 13.05 -8.92 28.06
CA MET A 448 14.02 -8.33 27.13
C MET A 448 15.42 -8.75 27.56
N HIS A 449 16.16 -9.38 26.66
CA HIS A 449 17.55 -9.76 26.82
C HIS A 449 18.38 -8.98 25.80
N VAL A 450 19.59 -8.60 26.20
CA VAL A 450 20.58 -7.97 25.34
C VAL A 450 21.73 -8.97 25.24
N VAL A 451 21.98 -9.50 24.05
CA VAL A 451 22.88 -10.65 23.83
C VAL A 451 23.91 -10.28 22.77
N LEU A 452 25.15 -10.75 22.95
CA LEU A 452 26.21 -10.62 21.95
C LEU A 452 26.14 -11.77 20.94
N VAL A 453 26.18 -11.45 19.65
CA VAL A 453 26.21 -12.42 18.56
C VAL A 453 27.65 -12.90 18.35
N TRP A 454 27.95 -14.16 18.67
CA TRP A 454 29.31 -14.75 18.62
C TRP A 454 29.63 -15.52 17.34
#